data_AF-F0RAP8-F1
#
_entry.id   AF-F0RAP8-F1
#
_cell.length_a   1.000
_cell.length_b   1.000
_cell.length_c   1.000
_cell.angle_alpha   90.00
_cell.angle_beta   90.00
_cell.angle_gamma   90.00
#
_symmetry.space_group_name_H-M   'P 1'
#
loop_
_entity.id
_entity.type
_entity.pdbx_description
1 polymer ?
#
loop_
_entity_poly.entity_id
_entity_poly.type
_entity_poly.pdbx_seq_one_letter_code
_entity_poly.pdbx_strand_id
1 'polypeptide(L)'
;MRRYILFLSFLSVCFYANAQQVYYKSVKGAVVSNTQEVNGVYVINTTSGQAAITNANGYFVMPAKEKDTLLFSAVQFKKKQLIVTKAILAKKNNIVYLEETLEELNEVVLDNRTFVTAKSLGLPNADAVVLPQSERLLHDADHGPMFGGLSVNVNKLLNAISGRTKMLKKRVARDRKYLESQQMRNSYADSVFVKDLNIPKNRIEEFMLYCEYDSEFNSIAKEKNSFIIWDFLTRKSIAFLKEDKELKIAKQDNK
;
A
#
# COMPACT_ATOMS: atom_id res chain seq x y z
N MET A 1 28.20 -4.26 78.91
CA MET A 1 28.06 -5.64 78.40
C MET A 1 26.72 -5.91 77.72
N ARG A 2 25.56 -5.79 78.41
CA ARG A 2 24.23 -6.15 77.87
C ARG A 2 23.79 -5.41 76.59
N ARG A 3 24.18 -4.14 76.42
CA ARG A 3 23.91 -3.33 75.21
C ARG A 3 24.69 -3.80 73.97
N TYR A 4 25.93 -4.26 74.14
CA TYR A 4 26.75 -4.75 73.03
C TYR A 4 26.29 -6.13 72.54
N ILE A 5 25.76 -6.96 73.46
CA ILE A 5 25.19 -8.29 73.12
C ILE A 5 23.94 -8.14 72.24
N LEU A 6 23.06 -7.18 72.54
CA LEU A 6 21.87 -6.90 71.71
C LEU A 6 22.23 -6.35 70.32
N PHE A 7 23.30 -5.56 70.23
CA PHE A 7 23.78 -5.05 68.94
C PHE A 7 24.38 -6.17 68.08
N LEU A 8 25.14 -7.10 68.69
CA LEU A 8 25.70 -8.26 67.99
C LEU A 8 24.61 -9.23 67.51
N SER A 9 23.54 -9.44 68.29
CA SER A 9 22.42 -10.29 67.87
C SER A 9 21.64 -9.66 66.70
N PHE A 10 21.46 -8.33 66.72
CA PHE A 10 20.79 -7.62 65.63
C PHE A 10 21.61 -7.69 64.33
N LEU A 11 22.93 -7.53 64.42
CA LEU A 11 23.83 -7.64 63.28
C LEU A 11 23.80 -9.05 62.66
N SER A 12 23.72 -10.10 63.49
CA SER A 12 23.62 -11.49 63.02
C SER A 12 22.30 -11.75 62.26
N VAL A 13 21.17 -11.21 62.72
CA VAL A 13 19.87 -11.33 62.04
C VAL A 13 19.87 -10.63 60.67
N CYS A 14 20.57 -9.49 60.53
CA CYS A 14 20.73 -8.81 59.25
C CYS A 14 21.53 -9.64 58.21
N PHE A 15 22.47 -10.48 58.65
CA PHE A 15 23.20 -11.37 57.73
C PHE A 15 22.34 -12.56 57.24
N TYR A 16 21.45 -13.12 58.07
CA TYR A 16 20.54 -14.21 57.63
C TYR A 16 19.46 -13.74 56.65
N ALA A 17 19.05 -12.46 56.71
CA ALA A 17 18.02 -11.92 55.82
C ALA A 17 18.44 -11.84 54.33
N ASN A 18 19.74 -11.93 54.04
CA ASN A 18 20.28 -11.79 52.68
C ASN A 18 20.65 -13.12 52.00
N ALA A 19 20.34 -14.27 52.61
CA ALA A 19 20.79 -15.58 52.14
C ALA A 19 19.87 -16.26 51.09
N GLN A 20 18.81 -15.61 50.60
CA GLN A 20 17.95 -16.19 49.57
C GLN A 20 18.59 -16.07 48.17
N GLN A 21 19.57 -16.92 47.87
CA GLN A 21 20.06 -17.10 46.50
C GLN A 21 18.98 -17.79 45.66
N VAL A 22 18.31 -17.01 44.80
CA VAL A 22 17.36 -17.55 43.81
C VAL A 22 18.17 -18.29 42.74
N TYR A 23 18.18 -19.62 42.81
CA TYR A 23 18.81 -20.46 41.79
C TYR A 23 17.94 -20.55 40.54
N TYR A 24 18.35 -19.86 39.48
CA TYR A 24 17.77 -20.01 38.15
C TYR A 24 18.46 -21.15 37.41
N LYS A 25 17.69 -22.03 36.77
CA LYS A 25 18.23 -23.09 35.92
C LYS A 25 17.99 -22.74 34.45
N SER A 26 19.00 -22.87 33.61
CA SER A 26 18.86 -22.58 32.18
C SER A 26 18.01 -23.64 31.49
N VAL A 27 16.82 -23.27 31.06
CA VAL A 27 15.98 -24.03 30.12
C VAL A 27 16.57 -23.85 28.73
N LYS A 28 16.91 -24.97 28.08
CA LYS A 28 17.37 -24.99 26.70
C LYS A 28 16.31 -25.65 25.82
N GLY A 29 16.14 -25.13 24.63
CA GLY A 29 15.14 -25.64 23.69
C GLY A 29 15.31 -25.13 22.28
N ALA A 30 14.50 -25.68 21.39
CA ALA A 30 14.33 -25.22 20.02
C ALA A 30 12.85 -24.90 19.77
N VAL A 31 12.61 -23.76 19.13
CA VAL A 31 11.31 -23.39 18.60
C VAL A 31 11.18 -23.98 17.20
N VAL A 32 10.01 -24.50 16.86
CA VAL A 32 9.73 -25.10 15.54
C VAL A 32 8.42 -24.55 15.01
N SER A 33 8.38 -24.29 13.69
CA SER A 33 7.18 -23.98 12.92
C SER A 33 7.12 -24.90 11.71
N ASN A 34 5.92 -25.13 11.16
CA ASN A 34 5.71 -26.01 10.01
C ASN A 34 6.03 -25.36 8.66
N THR A 35 5.98 -24.02 8.59
CA THR A 35 5.85 -23.30 7.31
C THR A 35 6.78 -22.09 7.19
N GLN A 36 7.25 -21.52 8.31
CA GLN A 36 8.11 -20.34 8.33
C GLN A 36 9.36 -20.51 9.19
N GLU A 37 10.41 -19.77 8.87
CA GLU A 37 11.63 -19.72 9.66
C GLU A 37 11.38 -19.12 11.05
N VAL A 38 12.03 -19.70 12.06
CA VAL A 38 11.83 -19.40 13.51
C VAL A 38 12.96 -18.55 14.08
N ASN A 39 13.51 -17.65 13.26
CA ASN A 39 14.55 -16.72 13.64
C ASN A 39 13.95 -15.50 14.36
N GLY A 40 14.60 -15.03 15.44
CA GLY A 40 14.23 -13.78 16.09
C GLY A 40 12.98 -13.84 16.96
N VAL A 41 12.60 -15.03 17.47
CA VAL A 41 11.48 -15.19 18.40
C VAL A 41 11.90 -14.72 19.79
N TYR A 42 11.11 -13.83 20.40
CA TYR A 42 11.31 -13.41 21.77
C TYR A 42 10.83 -14.48 22.74
N VAL A 43 11.71 -14.91 23.63
CA VAL A 43 11.42 -15.76 24.78
C VAL A 43 11.48 -14.88 26.01
N ILE A 44 10.37 -14.71 26.72
CA ILE A 44 10.26 -13.81 27.87
C ILE A 44 9.76 -14.61 29.06
N ASN A 45 10.50 -14.62 30.16
CA ASN A 45 9.99 -15.12 31.43
C ASN A 45 9.14 -14.02 32.08
N THR A 46 7.82 -14.19 32.10
CA THR A 46 6.90 -13.17 32.64
C THR A 46 7.00 -13.03 34.16
N THR A 47 7.51 -14.05 34.85
CA THR A 47 7.66 -14.05 36.31
C THR A 47 8.92 -13.31 36.75
N SER A 48 10.05 -13.52 36.06
CA SER A 48 11.33 -12.89 36.39
C SER A 48 11.65 -11.63 35.58
N GLY A 49 10.89 -11.36 34.51
CA GLY A 49 11.11 -10.23 33.61
C GLY A 49 12.30 -10.41 32.65
N GLN A 50 12.94 -11.57 32.62
CA GLN A 50 14.12 -11.83 31.79
C GLN A 50 13.70 -12.19 30.36
N ALA A 51 14.44 -11.69 29.37
CA ALA A 51 14.16 -11.92 27.95
C ALA A 51 15.39 -12.44 27.21
N ALA A 52 15.17 -13.31 26.24
CA ALA A 52 16.17 -13.85 25.33
C ALA A 52 15.57 -13.95 23.93
N ILE A 53 16.42 -14.06 22.90
CA ILE A 53 16.01 -14.15 21.50
C ILE A 53 16.53 -15.48 20.95
N THR A 54 15.73 -16.15 20.11
CA THR A 54 16.18 -17.38 19.41
C THR A 54 17.25 -17.07 18.37
N ASN A 55 18.16 -18.02 18.13
CA ASN A 55 19.13 -17.92 17.03
C ASN A 55 18.47 -18.26 15.67
N ALA A 56 19.26 -18.18 14.58
CA ALA A 56 18.80 -18.49 13.22
C ALA A 56 18.22 -19.91 13.07
N ASN A 57 18.66 -20.86 13.90
CA ASN A 57 18.20 -22.24 13.91
C ASN A 57 17.06 -22.49 14.93
N GLY A 58 16.48 -21.44 15.52
CA GLY A 58 15.37 -21.53 16.48
C GLY A 58 15.75 -21.94 17.91
N TYR A 59 17.04 -22.09 18.23
CA TYR A 59 17.47 -22.45 19.59
C TYR A 59 17.43 -21.27 20.54
N PHE A 60 17.00 -21.53 21.78
CA PHE A 60 17.00 -20.57 22.88
C PHE A 60 17.61 -21.14 24.16
N VAL A 61 18.11 -20.23 24.98
CA VAL A 61 18.54 -20.50 26.36
C VAL A 61 17.89 -19.46 27.26
N MET A 62 17.05 -19.91 28.18
CA MET A 62 16.30 -19.05 29.09
C MET A 62 16.48 -19.50 30.55
N PRO A 63 17.06 -18.69 31.44
CA PRO A 63 17.00 -18.92 32.88
C PRO A 63 15.56 -18.89 33.42
N ALA A 64 15.12 -19.98 34.04
CA ALA A 64 13.80 -20.09 34.64
C ALA A 64 13.80 -20.98 35.89
N LYS A 65 12.81 -20.76 36.76
CA LYS A 65 12.50 -21.58 37.93
C LYS A 65 11.29 -22.47 37.64
N GLU A 66 11.12 -23.50 38.45
CA GLU A 66 9.88 -24.28 38.45
C GLU A 66 8.67 -23.37 38.74
N LYS A 67 7.60 -23.53 37.95
CA LYS A 67 6.37 -22.72 37.94
C LYS A 67 6.50 -21.31 37.34
N ASP A 68 7.64 -20.96 36.75
CA ASP A 68 7.73 -19.76 35.93
C ASP A 68 6.97 -19.94 34.60
N THR A 69 6.49 -18.84 34.04
CA THR A 69 5.82 -18.82 32.74
C THR A 69 6.73 -18.20 31.70
N LEU A 70 7.02 -18.96 30.64
CA LEU A 70 7.75 -18.50 29.47
C LEU A 70 6.76 -18.14 28.36
N LEU A 71 6.83 -16.90 27.91
CA LEU A 71 6.08 -16.36 26.80
C LEU A 71 6.96 -16.34 25.54
N PHE A 72 6.48 -16.95 24.47
CA PHE A 72 7.07 -16.90 23.15
C PHE A 72 6.25 -15.95 22.29
N SER A 73 6.88 -14.93 21.72
CA SER A 73 6.23 -13.89 20.91
C SER A 73 7.08 -13.51 19.72
N ALA A 74 6.45 -13.39 18.55
CA ALA A 74 7.02 -12.84 17.33
C ALA A 74 5.90 -12.19 16.52
N VAL A 75 6.25 -11.34 15.55
CA VAL A 75 5.25 -10.65 14.70
C VAL A 75 4.42 -11.67 13.89
N GLN A 76 5.08 -12.71 13.38
CA GLN A 76 4.48 -13.71 12.50
C GLN A 76 3.79 -14.89 13.23
N PHE A 77 3.89 -14.97 14.56
CA PHE A 77 3.41 -16.12 15.35
C PHE A 77 2.47 -15.71 16.48
N LYS A 78 1.52 -16.58 16.81
CA LYS A 78 0.62 -16.39 17.95
C LYS A 78 1.41 -16.52 19.25
N LYS A 79 1.11 -15.65 20.21
CA LYS A 79 1.72 -15.68 21.53
C LYS A 79 1.46 -17.03 22.20
N LYS A 80 2.52 -17.75 22.57
CA LYS A 80 2.44 -19.05 23.25
C LYS A 80 3.03 -18.95 24.64
N GLN A 81 2.30 -19.45 25.64
CA GLN A 81 2.77 -19.53 27.01
C GLN A 81 3.11 -20.96 27.39
N LEU A 82 4.21 -21.15 28.09
CA LEU A 82 4.68 -22.44 28.58
C LEU A 82 5.06 -22.33 30.06
N ILE A 83 4.38 -23.12 30.89
CA ILE A 83 4.68 -23.20 32.32
C ILE A 83 5.83 -24.19 32.53
N VAL A 84 6.88 -23.75 33.21
CA VAL A 84 8.09 -24.54 33.46
C VAL A 84 7.80 -25.59 34.54
N THR A 85 7.82 -26.86 34.14
CA THR A 85 7.69 -28.00 35.06
C THR A 85 9.05 -28.63 35.37
N LYS A 86 9.15 -29.42 36.44
CA LYS A 86 10.38 -30.16 36.78
C LYS A 86 10.88 -31.03 35.62
N ALA A 87 9.98 -31.60 34.82
CA ALA A 87 10.31 -32.40 33.65
C ALA A 87 11.01 -31.57 32.56
N ILE A 88 10.56 -30.33 32.32
CA ILE A 88 11.14 -29.40 31.34
C ILE A 88 12.54 -28.94 31.78
N LEU A 89 12.72 -28.72 33.09
CA LEU A 89 14.02 -28.41 33.70
C LEU A 89 15.00 -29.59 33.70
N ALA A 90 14.51 -30.83 33.68
CA ALA A 90 15.31 -32.04 33.65
C ALA A 90 15.75 -32.42 32.22
N LYS A 91 14.93 -32.09 31.22
CA LYS A 91 15.26 -32.31 29.80
C LYS A 91 16.40 -31.40 29.34
N LYS A 92 17.34 -31.97 28.58
CA LYS A 92 18.45 -31.22 27.97
C LYS A 92 18.00 -30.28 26.85
N ASN A 93 16.93 -30.64 26.13
CA ASN A 93 16.40 -29.85 25.04
C ASN A 93 14.87 -29.99 25.00
N ASN A 94 14.17 -28.86 24.92
CA ASN A 94 12.70 -28.80 24.86
C ASN A 94 12.26 -28.27 23.48
N ILE A 95 11.26 -28.90 22.87
CA ILE A 95 10.73 -28.48 21.57
C ILE A 95 9.44 -27.70 21.81
N VAL A 96 9.34 -26.49 21.25
CA VAL A 96 8.16 -25.63 21.36
C VAL A 96 7.63 -25.32 19.97
N TYR A 97 6.43 -25.81 19.67
CA TYR A 97 5.75 -25.53 18.40
C TYR A 97 5.03 -24.17 18.45
N LEU A 98 5.26 -23.29 17.49
CA LEU A 98 4.50 -22.05 17.33
C LEU A 98 3.48 -22.16 16.21
N GLU A 99 2.33 -21.55 16.44
CA GLU A 99 1.27 -21.41 15.44
C GLU A 99 1.39 -20.03 14.78
N GLU A 100 1.14 -19.97 13.47
CA GLU A 100 1.19 -18.73 12.71
C GLU A 100 -0.01 -17.82 13.02
N THR A 101 0.27 -16.53 13.06
CA THR A 101 -0.77 -15.51 13.10
C THR A 101 -1.14 -15.18 11.65
N LEU A 102 -2.21 -15.77 11.15
CA LEU A 102 -2.89 -15.28 9.95
C LEU A 102 -3.70 -14.05 10.35
N GLU A 103 -3.04 -12.92 10.59
CA GLU A 103 -3.72 -11.64 10.70
C GLU A 103 -3.93 -11.10 9.28
N GLU A 104 -5.17 -11.16 8.80
CA GLU A 104 -5.61 -10.31 7.70
C GLU A 104 -5.51 -8.86 8.18
N LEU A 105 -4.85 -8.01 7.38
CA LEU A 105 -4.78 -6.58 7.66
C LEU A 105 -6.22 -6.03 7.64
N ASN A 106 -6.70 -5.54 8.78
CA ASN A 106 -7.96 -4.82 8.83
C ASN A 106 -7.90 -3.62 7.88
N GLU A 107 -8.94 -3.45 7.06
CA GLU A 107 -9.08 -2.30 6.18
C GLU A 107 -8.99 -1.01 7.00
N VAL A 108 -8.07 -0.12 6.60
CA VAL A 108 -7.91 1.17 7.25
C VAL A 108 -9.12 2.03 6.88
N VAL A 109 -10.05 2.19 7.82
CA VAL A 109 -11.10 3.21 7.70
C VAL A 109 -10.42 4.57 7.85
N LEU A 110 -10.18 5.24 6.73
CA LEU A 110 -9.72 6.62 6.68
C LEU A 110 -10.79 7.50 7.34
N ASP A 111 -10.57 7.89 8.59
CA ASP A 111 -11.41 8.86 9.29
C ASP A 111 -11.22 10.21 8.59
N ASN A 112 -12.23 10.67 7.85
CA ASN A 112 -12.20 11.88 7.01
C ASN A 112 -11.89 13.20 7.77
N ARG A 113 -11.65 13.13 9.09
CA ARG A 113 -11.37 14.27 9.96
C ARG A 113 -9.93 14.78 9.88
N THR A 114 -8.99 13.97 9.37
CA THR A 114 -7.57 14.36 9.22
C THR A 114 -7.27 15.05 7.89
N PHE A 115 -8.22 15.08 6.94
CA PHE A 115 -8.06 15.82 5.69
C PHE A 115 -8.40 17.30 5.88
N VAL A 116 -7.39 18.07 6.28
CA VAL A 116 -7.48 19.53 6.33
C VAL A 116 -7.41 20.07 4.90
N THR A 117 -8.55 20.06 4.21
CA THR A 117 -8.70 20.70 2.90
C THR A 117 -9.01 22.19 3.09
N ALA A 118 -8.65 23.05 2.14
CA ALA A 118 -9.03 24.48 2.14
C ALA A 118 -10.53 24.70 2.42
N LYS A 119 -11.37 23.75 1.98
CA LYS A 119 -12.82 23.71 2.24
C LYS A 119 -13.15 23.46 3.71
N SER A 120 -12.46 22.53 4.35
CA SER A 120 -12.60 22.23 5.78
C SER A 120 -12.13 23.40 6.66
N LEU A 121 -11.23 24.24 6.14
CA LEU A 121 -10.73 25.44 6.81
C LEU A 121 -11.56 26.70 6.53
N GLY A 122 -12.64 26.60 5.74
CA GLY A 122 -13.48 27.76 5.41
C GLY A 122 -12.75 28.85 4.61
N LEU A 123 -11.69 28.49 3.88
CA LEU A 123 -10.93 29.47 3.11
C LEU A 123 -11.75 29.97 1.91
N PRO A 124 -11.66 31.28 1.57
CA PRO A 124 -12.29 31.80 0.37
C PRO A 124 -11.74 31.10 -0.88
N ASN A 125 -12.59 30.86 -1.87
CA ASN A 125 -12.26 30.13 -3.11
C ASN A 125 -11.81 28.68 -2.94
N ALA A 126 -12.05 28.04 -1.78
CA ALA A 126 -11.70 26.64 -1.56
C ALA A 126 -12.38 25.65 -2.52
N ASP A 127 -13.58 25.98 -3.01
CA ASP A 127 -14.35 25.19 -3.98
C ASP A 127 -14.16 25.69 -5.43
N ALA A 128 -13.23 26.61 -5.67
CA ALA A 128 -13.02 27.15 -7.02
C ALA A 128 -12.38 26.09 -7.92
N VAL A 129 -13.13 25.69 -8.95
CA VAL A 129 -12.63 24.77 -9.98
C VAL A 129 -11.58 25.49 -10.83
N VAL A 130 -10.32 25.05 -10.75
CA VAL A 130 -9.27 25.57 -11.62
C VAL A 130 -9.45 24.99 -13.03
N LEU A 131 -10.02 25.79 -13.92
CA LEU A 131 -10.16 25.42 -15.33
C LEU A 131 -8.78 25.19 -15.97
N PRO A 132 -8.59 24.12 -16.76
CA PRO A 132 -7.42 23.94 -17.61
C PRO A 132 -7.20 25.14 -18.55
N GLN A 133 -5.95 25.38 -18.96
CA GLN A 133 -5.60 26.55 -19.79
C GLN A 133 -6.43 26.64 -21.08
N SER A 134 -6.69 25.52 -21.75
CA SER A 134 -7.49 25.48 -22.98
C SER A 134 -8.95 25.87 -22.74
N GLU A 135 -9.55 25.42 -21.63
CA GLU A 135 -10.91 25.78 -21.26
C GLU A 135 -11.01 27.26 -20.86
N ARG A 136 -10.02 27.80 -20.15
CA ARG A 136 -9.95 29.24 -19.84
C ARG A 136 -9.90 30.10 -21.10
N LEU A 137 -9.09 29.73 -22.09
CA LEU A 137 -8.98 30.44 -23.35
C LEU A 137 -10.27 30.37 -24.17
N LEU A 138 -10.95 29.22 -24.17
CA LEU A 138 -12.24 29.08 -24.84
C LEU A 138 -13.32 29.93 -24.15
N HIS A 139 -13.34 29.92 -22.82
CA HIS A 139 -14.26 30.74 -22.04
C HIS A 139 -14.06 32.22 -22.35
N ASP A 140 -12.83 32.74 -22.33
CA ASP A 140 -12.50 34.11 -22.73
C ASP A 140 -12.97 34.45 -24.16
N ALA A 141 -12.78 33.53 -25.11
CA ALA A 141 -13.14 33.76 -26.51
C ALA A 141 -14.64 33.70 -26.81
N ASP A 142 -15.42 32.96 -26.00
CA ASP A 142 -16.84 32.66 -26.26
C ASP A 142 -17.80 33.17 -25.16
N HIS A 143 -17.30 33.91 -24.16
CA HIS A 143 -18.12 34.37 -23.03
C HIS A 143 -19.26 35.31 -23.44
N GLY A 144 -20.43 35.10 -22.83
CA GLY A 144 -21.58 36.00 -22.95
C GLY A 144 -22.35 35.90 -24.27
N PRO A 145 -23.54 36.53 -24.34
CA PRO A 145 -24.33 36.58 -25.58
C PRO A 145 -23.65 37.49 -26.61
N MET A 146 -23.85 37.20 -27.90
CA MET A 146 -23.32 38.02 -29.00
C MET A 146 -24.03 39.39 -29.07
N PHE A 147 -25.32 39.40 -28.75
CA PHE A 147 -26.16 40.59 -28.65
C PHE A 147 -26.72 40.66 -27.22
N GLY A 148 -26.38 41.73 -26.50
CA GLY A 148 -26.92 42.03 -25.16
C GLY A 148 -27.74 43.31 -25.23
N GLY A 149 -29.04 43.19 -25.47
CA GLY A 149 -29.92 44.34 -25.69
C GLY A 149 -29.47 45.16 -26.90
N LEU A 150 -29.10 46.43 -26.67
CA LEU A 150 -28.57 47.35 -27.68
C LEU A 150 -27.04 47.23 -27.91
N SER A 151 -26.34 46.39 -27.14
CA SER A 151 -24.87 46.25 -27.20
C SER A 151 -24.44 44.98 -27.94
N VAL A 152 -23.33 45.07 -28.69
CA VAL A 152 -22.73 43.95 -29.44
C VAL A 152 -21.40 43.56 -28.80
N ASN A 153 -21.18 42.26 -28.57
CA ASN A 153 -19.90 41.76 -28.10
C ASN A 153 -18.90 41.68 -29.27
N VAL A 154 -18.18 42.77 -29.50
CA VAL A 154 -17.19 42.89 -30.58
C VAL A 154 -16.05 41.87 -30.46
N ASN A 155 -15.63 41.52 -29.24
CA ASN A 155 -14.56 40.53 -29.03
C ASN A 155 -14.98 39.14 -29.52
N LYS A 156 -16.19 38.71 -29.18
CA LYS A 156 -16.75 37.43 -29.64
C LYS A 156 -16.94 37.40 -31.15
N LEU A 157 -17.37 38.51 -31.75
CA LEU A 157 -17.49 38.64 -33.21
C LEU A 157 -16.12 38.52 -33.90
N LEU A 158 -15.12 39.27 -33.44
CA LEU A 158 -13.75 39.22 -33.97
C LEU A 158 -13.12 37.82 -33.81
N ASN A 159 -13.36 37.15 -32.68
CA ASN A 159 -12.89 35.79 -32.42
C ASN A 159 -13.60 34.74 -33.30
N ALA A 160 -14.87 34.95 -33.62
CA ALA A 160 -15.62 34.11 -34.55
C ALA A 160 -15.14 34.29 -36.00
N ILE A 161 -14.94 35.54 -36.44
CA ILE A 161 -14.45 35.89 -37.79
C ILE A 161 -13.02 35.38 -38.00
N SER A 162 -12.13 35.59 -37.03
CA SER A 162 -10.75 35.08 -37.09
C SER A 162 -10.65 33.56 -36.99
N GLY A 163 -11.74 32.86 -36.68
CA GLY A 163 -11.75 31.41 -36.48
C GLY A 163 -11.09 30.93 -35.18
N ARG A 164 -10.62 31.86 -34.34
CA ARG A 164 -9.99 31.55 -33.05
C ARG A 164 -10.91 30.73 -32.15
N THR A 165 -12.20 31.07 -32.06
CA THR A 165 -13.17 30.31 -31.27
C THR A 165 -13.32 28.87 -31.77
N LYS A 166 -13.35 28.66 -33.09
CA LYS A 166 -13.43 27.32 -33.69
C LYS A 166 -12.18 26.49 -33.40
N MET A 167 -10.99 27.10 -33.45
CA MET A 167 -9.72 26.45 -33.11
C MET A 167 -9.65 26.07 -31.63
N LEU A 168 -10.07 26.96 -30.73
CA LEU A 168 -10.11 26.71 -29.29
C LEU A 168 -11.12 25.61 -28.92
N LYS A 169 -12.30 25.58 -29.56
CA LYS A 169 -13.27 24.48 -29.39
C LYS A 169 -12.68 23.12 -29.76
N LYS A 170 -11.95 23.04 -30.87
CA LYS A 170 -11.24 21.82 -31.29
C LYS A 170 -10.14 21.42 -30.30
N ARG A 171 -9.41 22.40 -29.75
CA ARG A 171 -8.39 22.15 -28.72
C ARG A 171 -8.99 21.54 -27.46
N VAL A 172 -10.04 22.15 -26.92
CA VAL A 172 -10.73 21.64 -25.72
C VAL A 172 -11.30 20.23 -25.97
N ALA A 173 -11.90 20.00 -27.14
CA ALA A 173 -12.41 18.66 -27.48
C ALA A 173 -11.30 17.60 -27.52
N ARG A 174 -10.11 17.94 -28.05
CA ARG A 174 -8.94 17.06 -28.05
C ARG A 174 -8.44 16.79 -26.64
N ASP A 175 -8.29 17.84 -25.83
CA ASP A 175 -7.80 17.71 -24.46
C ASP A 175 -8.72 16.83 -23.61
N ARG A 176 -10.04 16.97 -23.77
CA ARG A 176 -11.03 16.09 -23.11
C ARG A 176 -10.88 14.63 -23.54
N LYS A 177 -10.75 14.38 -24.85
CA LYS A 177 -10.56 13.02 -25.37
C LYS A 177 -9.27 12.38 -24.86
N TYR A 178 -8.19 13.16 -24.81
CA TYR A 178 -6.93 12.73 -24.21
C TYR A 178 -7.07 12.39 -22.72
N LEU A 179 -7.79 13.21 -21.95
CA LEU A 179 -8.06 12.93 -20.53
C LEU A 179 -8.88 11.65 -20.33
N GLU A 180 -9.92 11.44 -21.13
CA GLU A 180 -10.72 10.19 -21.11
C GLU A 180 -9.84 8.97 -21.43
N SER A 181 -8.95 9.08 -22.43
CA SER A 181 -7.97 8.04 -22.77
C SER A 181 -7.01 7.74 -21.64
N GLN A 182 -6.47 8.77 -20.98
CA GLN A 182 -5.59 8.61 -19.83
C GLN A 182 -6.31 7.98 -18.62
N GLN A 183 -7.58 8.31 -18.39
CA GLN A 183 -8.39 7.67 -17.34
C GLN A 183 -8.58 6.18 -17.61
N MET A 184 -8.89 5.80 -18.85
CA MET A 184 -9.02 4.39 -19.24
C MET A 184 -7.67 3.66 -19.09
N ARG A 185 -6.57 4.26 -19.54
CA ARG A 185 -5.20 3.72 -19.41
C ARG A 185 -4.82 3.51 -17.94
N ASN A 186 -5.11 4.49 -17.08
CA ASN A 186 -4.77 4.44 -15.66
C ASN A 186 -5.68 3.51 -14.84
N SER A 187 -6.78 3.03 -15.42
CA SER A 187 -7.65 2.03 -14.78
C SER A 187 -7.02 0.63 -14.77
N TYR A 188 -5.97 0.40 -15.57
CA TYR A 188 -5.26 -0.87 -15.66
C TYR A 188 -3.76 -0.70 -15.41
N ALA A 189 -3.14 -1.65 -14.73
CA ALA A 189 -1.70 -1.64 -14.52
C ALA A 189 -0.93 -1.97 -15.81
N ASP A 190 0.27 -1.41 -15.99
CA ASP A 190 1.16 -1.72 -17.14
C ASP A 190 1.34 -3.23 -17.36
N SER A 191 1.35 -4.02 -16.27
CA SER A 191 1.49 -5.49 -16.35
C SER A 191 0.34 -6.18 -17.07
N VAL A 192 -0.87 -5.62 -17.03
CA VAL A 192 -2.07 -6.16 -17.72
C VAL A 192 -1.89 -6.02 -19.23
N PHE A 193 -1.47 -4.84 -19.69
CA PHE A 193 -1.19 -4.62 -21.11
C PHE A 193 -0.05 -5.51 -21.62
N VAL A 194 0.98 -5.74 -20.80
CA VAL A 194 2.14 -6.55 -21.20
C VAL A 194 1.82 -8.05 -21.20
N LYS A 195 1.18 -8.57 -20.15
CA LYS A 195 0.97 -10.01 -19.97
C LYS A 195 -0.26 -10.51 -20.71
N ASP A 196 -1.37 -9.78 -20.65
CA ASP A 196 -2.65 -10.26 -21.15
C ASP A 196 -2.89 -9.82 -22.60
N LEU A 197 -2.47 -8.60 -22.95
CA LEU A 197 -2.62 -8.04 -24.29
C LEU A 197 -1.37 -8.18 -25.17
N ASN A 198 -0.26 -8.69 -24.62
CA ASN A 198 1.04 -8.84 -25.31
C ASN A 198 1.58 -7.53 -25.90
N ILE A 199 1.26 -6.38 -25.32
CA ILE A 199 1.72 -5.07 -25.76
C ILE A 199 3.00 -4.71 -25.02
N PRO A 200 4.14 -4.46 -25.71
CA PRO A 200 5.36 -4.01 -25.07
C PRO A 200 5.16 -2.73 -24.25
N LYS A 201 5.79 -2.63 -23.08
CA LYS A 201 5.63 -1.48 -22.16
C LYS A 201 5.87 -0.13 -22.84
N ASN A 202 6.84 -0.05 -23.74
CA ASN A 202 7.19 1.16 -24.48
C ASN A 202 6.16 1.56 -25.56
N ARG A 203 5.17 0.72 -25.85
CA ARG A 203 4.15 0.93 -26.87
C ARG A 203 2.73 1.01 -26.32
N ILE A 204 2.57 1.00 -24.99
CA ILE A 204 1.26 1.14 -24.35
C ILE A 204 0.60 2.47 -24.77
N GLU A 205 1.36 3.56 -24.77
CA GLU A 205 0.83 4.87 -25.19
C GLU A 205 0.42 4.90 -26.67
N GLU A 206 1.18 4.22 -27.54
CA GLU A 206 0.86 4.09 -28.97
C GLU A 206 -0.42 3.26 -29.16
N PHE A 207 -0.58 2.18 -28.40
CA PHE A 207 -1.79 1.38 -28.39
C PHE A 207 -3.01 2.15 -27.90
N MET A 208 -2.88 2.92 -26.81
CA MET A 208 -3.98 3.77 -26.33
C MET A 208 -4.37 4.83 -27.36
N LEU A 209 -3.40 5.41 -28.07
CA LEU A 209 -3.66 6.30 -29.18
C LEU A 209 -4.39 5.59 -30.33
N TYR A 210 -4.00 4.35 -30.67
CA TYR A 210 -4.69 3.54 -31.66
C TYR A 210 -6.17 3.29 -31.28
N CYS A 211 -6.41 2.95 -30.01
CA CYS A 211 -7.76 2.82 -29.47
C CYS A 211 -8.54 4.14 -29.55
N GLU A 212 -7.90 5.28 -29.27
CA GLU A 212 -8.53 6.60 -29.32
C GLU A 212 -9.03 6.95 -30.73
N TYR A 213 -8.34 6.51 -31.79
CA TYR A 213 -8.76 6.78 -33.18
C TYR A 213 -10.00 6.00 -33.61
N ASP A 214 -10.41 4.98 -32.86
CA ASP A 214 -11.59 4.19 -33.19
C ASP A 214 -12.90 4.97 -32.97
N SER A 215 -13.89 4.74 -33.82
CA SER A 215 -15.20 5.38 -33.73
C SER A 215 -16.01 4.96 -32.49
N GLU A 216 -15.80 3.74 -31.98
CA GLU A 216 -16.50 3.21 -30.81
C GLU A 216 -15.90 3.72 -29.49
N PHE A 217 -14.66 4.24 -29.52
CA PHE A 217 -13.90 4.63 -28.33
C PHE A 217 -14.67 5.56 -27.40
N ASN A 218 -15.27 6.62 -27.94
CA ASN A 218 -15.99 7.62 -27.13
C ASN A 218 -17.24 7.06 -26.46
N SER A 219 -17.88 6.05 -27.06
CA SER A 219 -19.04 5.38 -26.48
C SER A 219 -18.59 4.46 -25.34
N ILE A 220 -17.52 3.71 -25.56
CA ILE A 220 -16.98 2.73 -24.62
C ILE A 220 -16.29 3.40 -23.43
N ALA A 221 -15.62 4.53 -23.64
CA ALA A 221 -14.97 5.31 -22.58
C ALA A 221 -15.97 5.89 -21.55
N LYS A 222 -17.25 6.04 -21.93
CA LYS A 222 -18.33 6.50 -21.04
C LYS A 222 -19.07 5.36 -20.37
N GLU A 223 -18.81 4.12 -20.79
CA GLU A 223 -19.44 2.94 -20.25
C GLU A 223 -18.95 2.68 -18.83
N LYS A 224 -19.84 2.32 -17.92
CA LYS A 224 -19.46 1.98 -16.54
C LYS A 224 -19.03 0.52 -16.38
N ASN A 225 -19.33 -0.32 -17.37
CA ASN A 225 -19.07 -1.75 -17.31
C ASN A 225 -17.65 -2.06 -17.75
N SER A 226 -16.79 -2.40 -16.78
CA SER A 226 -15.38 -2.76 -17.01
C SER A 226 -15.18 -3.94 -17.96
N PHE A 227 -16.15 -4.86 -18.08
CA PHE A 227 -16.06 -5.99 -19.00
C PHE A 227 -16.16 -5.56 -20.46
N ILE A 228 -17.02 -4.58 -20.77
CA ILE A 228 -17.20 -4.05 -22.13
C ILE A 228 -15.93 -3.30 -22.58
N ILE A 229 -15.34 -2.52 -21.67
CA ILE A 229 -14.07 -1.83 -21.91
C ILE A 229 -12.95 -2.85 -22.16
N TRP A 230 -12.90 -3.91 -21.35
CA TRP A 230 -11.90 -4.97 -21.48
C TRP A 230 -12.02 -5.75 -22.80
N ASP A 231 -13.23 -6.11 -23.21
CA ASP A 231 -13.47 -6.77 -24.51
C ASP A 231 -12.96 -5.90 -25.67
N PHE A 232 -13.28 -4.60 -25.64
CA PHE A 232 -12.82 -3.65 -26.64
C PHE A 232 -11.28 -3.58 -26.71
N LEU A 233 -10.61 -3.41 -25.56
CA LEU A 233 -9.15 -3.38 -25.50
C LEU A 233 -8.54 -4.69 -26.00
N THR A 234 -9.15 -5.83 -25.69
CA THR A 234 -8.71 -7.14 -26.16
C THR A 234 -8.81 -7.25 -27.68
N ARG A 235 -9.98 -6.95 -28.26
CA ARG A 235 -10.18 -6.95 -29.72
C ARG A 235 -9.20 -6.01 -30.43
N LYS A 236 -8.99 -4.82 -29.89
CA LYS A 236 -8.07 -3.83 -30.46
C LYS A 236 -6.60 -4.22 -30.33
N SER A 237 -6.20 -4.88 -29.24
CA SER A 237 -4.82 -5.34 -29.09
C SER A 237 -4.41 -6.32 -30.20
N ILE A 238 -5.33 -7.23 -30.58
CA ILE A 238 -5.11 -8.21 -31.65
C ILE A 238 -4.95 -7.49 -32.99
N ALA A 239 -5.81 -6.52 -33.29
CA ALA A 239 -5.74 -5.73 -34.51
C ALA A 239 -4.44 -4.91 -34.60
N PHE A 240 -4.08 -4.22 -33.51
CA PHE A 240 -2.85 -3.42 -33.41
C PHE A 240 -1.59 -4.26 -33.66
N LEU A 241 -1.49 -5.44 -33.04
CA LEU A 241 -0.36 -6.34 -33.22
C LEU A 241 -0.31 -6.96 -34.62
N LYS A 242 -1.45 -7.15 -35.28
CA LYS A 242 -1.52 -7.65 -36.66
C LYS A 242 -1.03 -6.60 -37.65
N GLU A 243 -1.56 -5.38 -37.57
CA GLU A 243 -1.15 -4.25 -38.44
C GLU A 243 0.34 -3.93 -38.26
N ASP A 244 0.87 -4.01 -37.03
CA ASP A 244 2.29 -3.80 -36.78
C ASP A 244 3.19 -4.84 -37.46
N LYS A 245 2.75 -6.10 -37.53
CA LYS A 245 3.47 -7.16 -38.25
C LYS A 245 3.45 -6.91 -39.75
N GLU A 246 2.30 -6.54 -40.31
CA GLU A 246 2.14 -6.22 -41.74
C GLU A 246 3.00 -5.02 -42.15
N LEU A 247 3.03 -3.97 -41.33
CA LEU A 247 3.88 -2.78 -41.57
C LEU A 247 5.37 -3.09 -41.51
N LYS A 248 5.81 -4.04 -40.68
CA LYS A 248 7.20 -4.48 -40.62
C LYS A 248 7.61 -5.27 -41.86
N ILE A 249 6.73 -6.17 -42.33
CA ILE A 249 6.94 -6.95 -43.55
C ILE A 249 7.04 -6.01 -44.77
N ALA A 250 6.09 -5.09 -44.93
CA ALA A 250 6.08 -4.14 -46.05
C ALA A 250 7.29 -3.20 -46.08
N LYS A 251 7.90 -2.88 -44.93
CA LYS A 251 9.13 -2.09 -44.86
C LYS A 251 10.39 -2.90 -45.17
N GLN A 252 10.33 -4.22 -44.99
CA GLN A 252 11.43 -5.14 -45.26
C GLN A 252 11.48 -5.52 -46.75
N ASP A 253 10.33 -5.54 -47.43
CA ASP A 253 10.23 -5.81 -48.88
C ASP A 253 10.56 -4.60 -49.76
N ASN A 254 10.58 -3.39 -49.19
CA ASN A 254 10.91 -2.13 -49.89
C ASN A 254 12.36 -1.67 -49.68
N LYS A 255 13.24 -2.56 -49.21
CA LYS A 255 14.67 -2.30 -49.00
C LYS A 255 15.51 -3.37 -49.69
#